data_AF-A0A5N7XAN0-F1
#
_entry.id   AF-A0A5N7XAN0-F1
#
_cell.length_a   1.000
_cell.length_b   1.000
_cell.length_c   1.000
_cell.angle_alpha   90.00
_cell.angle_beta   90.00
_cell.angle_gamma   90.00
#
_symmetry.space_group_name_H-M   'P 1'
#
loop_
_entity.id
_entity.type
_entity.pdbx_description
1 polymer ?
#
loop_
_entity_poly.entity_id
_entity_poly.type
_entity_poly.pdbx_seq_one_letter_code
_entity_poly.pdbx_strand_id
1 'polypeptide(L)'
;MTQKGSVMEIIEILLTIIALIGIGVSHMLIRKSLSSYASEKGKNLATKEDIEKIANLMEKGKNEATKEYIEEITRLMEQGKNTATKADIAEITHKIESTKIALQKEDRNELRKYELKYTACMKALSIVDALLSHKITCDNNGKPINIDKQYVTAEEIRNCHNGLILAVDNGKIVSTFLNMMTGNSENIVEDLDLMRELIRGELGFCGLPPKNEDLAWIGISVLKPIAIR
;
A
#
# COMPACT_ATOMS: atom_id res chain seq x y z
N MET A 1 -26.52 -98.53 -11.25
CA MET A 1 -26.01 -97.26 -11.82
C MET A 1 -27.01 -96.20 -11.42
N THR A 2 -26.78 -95.34 -10.42
CA THR A 2 -26.52 -93.89 -10.68
C THR A 2 -26.10 -93.10 -9.42
N GLN A 3 -25.68 -93.70 -8.30
CA GLN A 3 -25.40 -92.91 -7.09
C GLN A 3 -24.04 -92.19 -7.11
N LYS A 4 -23.06 -92.68 -7.89
CA LYS A 4 -21.69 -92.13 -7.93
C LYS A 4 -21.54 -90.88 -8.82
N GLY A 5 -22.44 -90.69 -9.79
CA GLY A 5 -22.44 -89.52 -10.69
C GLY A 5 -22.94 -88.25 -10.02
N SER A 6 -24.01 -88.37 -9.20
CA SER A 6 -24.61 -87.22 -8.50
C SER A 6 -23.65 -86.58 -7.48
N VAL A 7 -22.81 -87.37 -6.82
CA VAL A 7 -21.83 -86.84 -5.84
C VAL A 7 -20.72 -86.04 -6.53
N MET A 8 -20.30 -86.45 -7.73
CA MET A 8 -19.24 -85.77 -8.48
C MET A 8 -19.72 -84.41 -9.01
N GLU A 9 -20.94 -84.33 -9.54
CA GLU A 9 -21.54 -83.06 -9.98
C GLU A 9 -21.75 -82.07 -8.82
N ILE A 10 -22.14 -82.55 -7.63
CA ILE A 10 -22.31 -81.70 -6.44
C ILE A 10 -20.96 -81.10 -5.99
N ILE A 11 -19.87 -81.87 -6.06
CA ILE A 11 -18.52 -81.39 -5.70
C ILE A 11 -18.02 -80.33 -6.69
N GLU A 12 -18.25 -80.53 -7.99
CA GLU A 12 -17.89 -79.55 -9.02
C GLU A 12 -18.64 -78.22 -8.84
N ILE A 13 -19.95 -78.29 -8.59
CA ILE A 13 -20.78 -77.11 -8.32
C ILE A 13 -20.28 -76.34 -7.09
N LEU A 14 -19.96 -77.04 -5.99
CA LEU A 14 -19.41 -76.44 -4.77
C LEU A 14 -18.07 -75.73 -5.02
N LEU A 15 -17.18 -76.33 -5.81
CA LEU A 15 -15.89 -75.74 -6.17
C LEU A 15 -16.05 -74.45 -6.99
N THR A 16 -16.97 -74.44 -7.96
CA THR A 16 -17.26 -73.21 -8.74
C THR A 16 -17.85 -72.09 -7.89
N ILE A 17 -18.73 -72.42 -6.93
CA ILE A 17 -19.31 -71.41 -6.02
C ILE A 17 -18.23 -70.78 -5.14
N ILE A 18 -17.31 -71.58 -4.60
CA ILE A 18 -16.18 -71.09 -3.78
C ILE A 18 -15.25 -70.21 -4.62
N ALA A 19 -14.95 -70.60 -5.86
CA ALA A 19 -14.13 -69.81 -6.77
C ALA A 19 -14.77 -68.44 -7.09
N LEU A 20 -16.08 -68.39 -7.33
CA LEU A 20 -16.83 -67.15 -7.56
C LEU A 20 -16.83 -66.23 -6.34
N ILE A 21 -17.00 -66.79 -5.14
CA ILE A 21 -16.89 -66.03 -3.89
C ILE A 21 -15.48 -65.46 -3.71
N GLY A 22 -14.44 -66.26 -4.01
CA GLY A 22 -13.05 -65.82 -3.95
C GLY A 22 -12.74 -64.64 -4.89
N ILE A 23 -13.25 -64.67 -6.12
CA ILE A 23 -13.10 -63.57 -7.08
C ILE A 23 -13.85 -62.31 -6.59
N GLY A 24 -15.07 -62.48 -6.06
CA GLY A 24 -15.86 -61.37 -5.52
C GLY A 24 -15.18 -60.67 -4.34
N VAL A 25 -14.62 -61.44 -3.41
CA VAL A 25 -13.87 -60.89 -2.26
C VAL A 25 -12.59 -60.19 -2.71
N SER A 26 -11.85 -60.78 -3.66
CA SER A 26 -10.61 -60.19 -4.20
C SER A 26 -10.88 -58.86 -4.90
N HIS A 27 -11.92 -58.78 -5.74
CA HIS A 27 -12.33 -57.54 -6.41
C HIS A 27 -12.74 -56.45 -5.39
N MET A 28 -13.44 -56.82 -4.31
CA MET A 28 -13.83 -55.89 -3.25
C MET A 28 -12.62 -55.32 -2.49
N LEU A 29 -11.62 -56.16 -2.18
CA LEU A 29 -10.41 -55.73 -1.49
C LEU A 29 -9.53 -54.81 -2.35
N ILE A 30 -9.39 -55.11 -3.64
CA ILE A 30 -8.62 -54.27 -4.58
C ILE A 30 -9.25 -52.89 -4.72
N ARG A 31 -10.57 -52.81 -4.86
CA ARG A 31 -11.29 -51.52 -4.98
C ARG A 31 -11.13 -50.67 -3.72
N LYS A 32 -11.18 -51.29 -2.54
CA LYS A 32 -11.00 -50.58 -1.26
C LYS A 32 -9.56 -50.08 -1.08
N SER A 33 -8.57 -50.89 -1.44
CA SER A 33 -7.15 -50.52 -1.34
C SER A 33 -6.76 -49.41 -2.32
N LEU A 34 -7.19 -49.48 -3.58
CA LEU A 34 -6.91 -48.46 -4.59
C LEU A 34 -7.60 -47.12 -4.28
N SER A 35 -8.85 -47.16 -3.78
CA SER A 35 -9.55 -45.94 -3.36
C SER A 35 -8.86 -45.25 -2.18
N SER A 36 -8.34 -46.02 -1.23
CA SER A 36 -7.60 -45.47 -0.08
C SER A 36 -6.26 -44.85 -0.52
N TYR A 37 -5.52 -45.55 -1.37
CA TYR A 37 -4.22 -45.08 -1.88
C TYR A 37 -4.35 -43.84 -2.77
N ALA A 38 -5.36 -43.79 -3.64
CA ALA A 38 -5.65 -42.62 -4.46
C ALA A 38 -6.11 -41.42 -3.61
N SER A 39 -6.89 -41.65 -2.55
CA SER A 39 -7.33 -40.59 -1.65
C SER A 39 -6.18 -40.00 -0.83
N GLU A 40 -5.27 -40.82 -0.30
CA GLU A 40 -4.11 -40.34 0.43
C GLU A 40 -3.10 -39.63 -0.46
N LYS A 41 -2.79 -40.18 -1.65
CA LYS A 41 -1.92 -39.49 -2.60
C LYS A 41 -2.54 -38.18 -3.10
N GLY A 42 -3.85 -38.16 -3.38
CA GLY A 42 -4.57 -36.95 -3.78
C GLY A 42 -4.56 -35.87 -2.70
N LYS A 43 -4.76 -36.25 -1.42
CA LYS A 43 -4.67 -35.33 -0.28
C LYS A 43 -3.26 -34.73 -0.15
N ASN A 44 -2.22 -35.55 -0.20
CA ASN A 44 -0.84 -35.07 -0.02
C ASN A 44 -0.38 -34.18 -1.19
N LEU A 45 -0.85 -34.46 -2.42
CA LEU A 45 -0.52 -33.65 -3.59
C LEU A 45 -1.21 -32.29 -3.55
N ALA A 46 -2.52 -32.25 -3.26
CA ALA A 46 -3.27 -31.01 -3.09
C ALA A 46 -2.68 -30.12 -1.98
N THR A 47 -2.25 -30.75 -0.88
CA THR A 47 -1.63 -30.04 0.25
C THR A 47 -0.30 -29.38 -0.12
N LYS A 48 0.52 -30.04 -0.94
CA LYS A 48 1.82 -29.48 -1.35
C LYS A 48 1.65 -28.29 -2.31
N GLU A 49 0.68 -28.40 -3.22
CA GLU A 49 0.35 -27.35 -4.19
C GLU A 49 -0.20 -26.09 -3.50
N ASP A 50 -1.01 -26.26 -2.46
CA ASP A 50 -1.55 -25.15 -1.66
C ASP A 50 -0.44 -24.46 -0.83
N ILE A 51 0.49 -25.22 -0.23
CA ILE A 51 1.64 -24.67 0.48
C ILE A 51 2.57 -23.89 -0.47
N GLU A 52 2.79 -24.41 -1.68
CA GLU A 52 3.62 -23.76 -2.70
C GLU A 52 2.97 -22.46 -3.22
N LYS A 53 1.64 -22.44 -3.38
CA LYS A 53 0.90 -21.21 -3.68
C LYS A 53 1.03 -20.17 -2.57
N ILE A 54 0.91 -20.58 -1.31
CA ILE A 54 1.10 -19.68 -0.16
C ILE A 54 2.52 -19.11 -0.15
N ALA A 55 3.55 -19.93 -0.39
CA ALA A 55 4.94 -19.48 -0.45
C ALA A 55 5.18 -18.47 -1.57
N ASN A 56 4.65 -18.74 -2.78
CA ASN A 56 4.77 -17.83 -3.91
C ASN A 56 4.02 -16.50 -3.71
N LEU A 57 2.81 -16.53 -3.14
CA LEU A 57 2.08 -15.31 -2.79
C LEU A 57 2.80 -14.52 -1.70
N MET A 58 3.48 -15.20 -0.77
CA MET A 58 4.29 -14.57 0.28
C MET A 58 5.55 -13.90 -0.27
N GLU A 59 6.24 -14.52 -1.23
CA GLU A 59 7.38 -13.88 -1.92
C GLU A 59 6.93 -12.66 -2.73
N LYS A 60 5.81 -12.76 -3.45
CA LYS A 60 5.24 -11.61 -4.17
C LYS A 60 4.82 -10.49 -3.22
N GLY A 61 4.12 -10.82 -2.13
CA GLY A 61 3.73 -9.86 -1.10
C GLY A 61 4.91 -9.20 -0.37
N LYS A 62 6.06 -9.87 -0.27
CA LYS A 62 7.30 -9.27 0.24
C LYS A 62 7.88 -8.20 -0.69
N ASN A 63 7.67 -8.34 -2.00
CA ASN A 63 8.19 -7.43 -3.01
C ASN A 63 7.20 -6.31 -3.35
N GLU A 64 5.90 -6.50 -3.11
CA GLU A 64 4.84 -5.55 -3.50
C GLU A 64 3.95 -5.05 -2.33
N ALA A 65 4.19 -5.51 -1.10
CA ALA A 65 3.69 -4.95 0.16
C ALA A 65 2.20 -4.52 0.16
N THR A 66 1.31 -5.26 -0.50
CA THR A 66 -0.10 -4.85 -0.66
C THR A 66 -1.00 -5.52 0.39
N LYS A 67 -1.87 -4.74 1.04
CA LYS A 67 -2.83 -5.21 2.06
C LYS A 67 -3.70 -6.39 1.59
N GLU A 68 -4.09 -6.40 0.32
CA GLU A 68 -4.83 -7.49 -0.32
C GLU A 68 -4.10 -8.84 -0.24
N TYR A 69 -2.79 -8.88 -0.44
CA TYR A 69 -2.02 -10.12 -0.39
C TYR A 69 -1.98 -10.72 1.02
N ILE A 70 -1.94 -9.89 2.07
CA ILE A 70 -1.99 -10.38 3.45
C ILE A 70 -3.36 -10.97 3.79
N GLU A 71 -4.43 -10.32 3.36
CA GLU A 71 -5.80 -10.82 3.57
C GLU A 71 -6.01 -12.14 2.84
N GLU A 72 -5.49 -12.28 1.61
CA GLU A 72 -5.55 -13.53 0.85
C GLU A 72 -4.71 -14.65 1.47
N ILE A 73 -3.49 -14.35 1.92
CA ILE A 73 -2.63 -15.31 2.66
C ILE A 73 -3.32 -15.76 3.96
N THR A 74 -3.95 -14.84 4.68
CA THR A 74 -4.66 -15.15 5.94
C THR A 74 -5.85 -16.07 5.68
N ARG A 75 -6.60 -15.82 4.61
CA ARG A 75 -7.74 -16.65 4.21
C ARG A 75 -7.31 -18.07 3.80
N LEU A 76 -6.25 -18.19 3.00
CA LEU A 76 -5.71 -19.49 2.57
C LEU A 76 -5.18 -20.31 3.77
N MET A 77 -4.63 -19.64 4.79
CA MET A 77 -4.23 -20.28 6.05
C MET A 77 -5.40 -20.81 6.87
N GLU A 78 -6.50 -20.04 6.97
CA GLU A 78 -7.72 -20.49 7.65
C GLU A 78 -8.26 -21.78 6.99
N GLN A 79 -8.11 -21.89 5.67
CA GLN A 79 -8.48 -23.07 4.89
C GLN A 79 -7.48 -24.23 5.07
N GLY A 80 -6.18 -23.95 5.20
CA GLY A 80 -5.11 -24.96 5.36
C GLY A 80 -4.88 -25.48 6.79
N LYS A 81 -5.44 -24.82 7.82
CA LYS A 81 -5.34 -25.20 9.24
C LYS A 81 -5.79 -26.65 9.54
N ASN A 82 -6.64 -27.23 8.70
CA ASN A 82 -7.16 -28.59 8.89
C ASN A 82 -6.24 -29.71 8.36
N THR A 83 -5.13 -29.36 7.70
CA THR A 83 -4.33 -30.32 6.91
C THR A 83 -2.81 -30.16 7.05
N ALA A 84 -2.32 -29.07 7.65
CA ALA A 84 -0.90 -28.80 7.81
C ALA A 84 -0.30 -29.33 9.14
N THR A 85 0.97 -29.72 9.12
CA THR A 85 1.73 -30.12 10.30
C THR A 85 1.91 -28.93 11.25
N LYS A 86 1.85 -29.16 12.58
CA LYS A 86 1.97 -28.07 13.59
C LYS A 86 3.21 -27.19 13.42
N ALA A 87 4.31 -27.74 12.91
CA ALA A 87 5.56 -27.01 12.65
C ALA A 87 5.44 -26.03 11.47
N ASP A 88 4.82 -26.46 10.36
CA ASP A 88 4.65 -25.62 9.17
C ASP A 88 3.69 -24.45 9.45
N ILE A 89 2.62 -24.72 10.21
CA ILE A 89 1.68 -23.68 10.67
C ILE A 89 2.42 -22.65 11.53
N ALA A 90 3.32 -23.08 12.42
CA ALA A 90 4.07 -22.18 13.29
C ALA A 90 5.05 -21.29 12.50
N GLU A 91 5.79 -21.86 11.53
CA GLU A 91 6.72 -21.10 10.69
C GLU A 91 5.97 -20.07 9.82
N ILE A 92 4.86 -20.48 9.21
CA ILE A 92 4.01 -19.60 8.39
C ILE A 92 3.41 -18.48 9.25
N THR A 93 2.91 -18.81 10.44
CA THR A 93 2.35 -17.83 11.38
C THR A 93 3.38 -16.76 11.75
N HIS A 94 4.62 -17.16 12.05
CA HIS A 94 5.69 -16.22 12.38
C HIS A 94 6.05 -15.31 11.19
N LYS A 95 6.14 -15.86 9.97
CA LYS A 95 6.41 -15.06 8.76
C LYS A 95 5.30 -14.04 8.49
N ILE A 96 4.03 -14.41 8.66
CA ILE A 96 2.89 -13.49 8.49
C ILE A 96 2.96 -12.36 9.50
N GLU A 97 3.19 -12.67 10.78
CA GLU A 97 3.26 -11.62 11.81
C GLU A 97 4.42 -10.66 11.53
N SER A 98 5.58 -11.18 11.10
CA SER A 98 6.71 -10.33 10.70
C SER A 98 6.39 -9.44 9.50
N THR A 99 5.62 -9.94 8.52
CA THR A 99 5.22 -9.20 7.33
C THR A 99 4.18 -8.13 7.68
N LYS A 100 3.24 -8.45 8.55
CA LYS A 100 2.24 -7.51 9.09
C LYS A 100 2.91 -6.37 9.86
N ILE A 101 3.88 -6.67 10.71
CA ILE A 101 4.66 -5.65 11.44
C ILE A 101 5.42 -4.75 10.46
N ALA A 102 5.99 -5.32 9.39
CA ALA A 102 6.69 -4.57 8.35
C ALA A 102 5.74 -3.59 7.64
N LEU A 103 4.55 -4.03 7.19
CA LEU A 103 3.56 -3.16 6.57
C LEU A 103 3.09 -2.05 7.51
N GLN A 104 2.76 -2.39 8.77
CA GLN A 104 2.37 -1.38 9.75
C GLN A 104 3.48 -0.35 10.02
N LYS A 105 4.75 -0.75 9.87
CA LYS A 105 5.87 0.18 9.96
C LYS A 105 5.97 1.06 8.72
N GLU A 106 5.72 0.50 7.54
CA GLU A 106 5.69 1.21 6.27
C GLU A 106 4.58 2.26 6.23
N ASP A 107 3.32 1.89 6.54
CA ASP A 107 2.19 2.82 6.65
C ASP A 107 2.49 3.98 7.61
N ARG A 108 3.08 3.68 8.77
CA ARG A 108 3.49 4.70 9.75
C ARG A 108 4.59 5.61 9.22
N ASN A 109 5.50 5.09 8.41
CA ASN A 109 6.56 5.89 7.82
C ASN A 109 6.00 6.80 6.72
N GLU A 110 5.07 6.32 5.90
CA GLU A 110 4.40 7.13 4.89
C GLU A 110 3.61 8.28 5.53
N LEU A 111 2.84 8.00 6.58
CA LEU A 111 2.10 9.02 7.32
C LEU A 111 3.05 10.09 7.89
N ARG A 112 4.16 9.67 8.51
CA ARG A 112 5.17 10.60 9.04
C ARG A 112 5.83 11.44 7.96
N LYS A 113 6.14 10.84 6.80
CA LYS A 113 6.68 11.58 5.65
C LYS A 113 5.68 12.65 5.20
N TYR A 114 4.40 12.29 5.09
CA TYR A 114 3.34 13.24 4.74
C TYR A 114 3.21 14.37 5.76
N GLU A 115 3.21 14.06 7.06
CA GLU A 115 3.14 15.06 8.13
C GLU A 115 4.33 16.05 8.10
N LEU A 116 5.54 15.54 7.85
CA LEU A 116 6.74 16.37 7.73
C LEU A 116 6.65 17.28 6.50
N LYS A 117 6.23 16.76 5.35
CA LYS A 117 5.98 17.54 4.13
C LYS A 117 4.96 18.63 4.36
N TYR A 118 3.79 18.25 4.90
CA TYR A 118 2.70 19.17 5.20
C TYR A 118 3.17 20.30 6.12
N THR A 119 3.83 19.95 7.22
CA THR A 119 4.33 20.92 8.19
C THR A 119 5.36 21.87 7.57
N ALA A 120 6.31 21.35 6.80
CA ALA A 120 7.33 22.17 6.13
C ALA A 120 6.71 23.14 5.12
N CYS A 121 5.80 22.66 4.28
CA CYS A 121 5.10 23.47 3.28
C CYS A 121 4.23 24.57 3.92
N MET A 122 3.45 24.22 4.95
CA MET A 122 2.59 25.19 5.65
C MET A 122 3.42 26.25 6.40
N LYS A 123 4.54 25.85 7.01
CA LYS A 123 5.47 26.80 7.63
C LYS A 123 6.08 27.75 6.59
N ALA A 124 6.43 27.24 5.42
CA ALA A 124 6.98 28.05 4.34
C ALA A 124 5.96 29.10 3.85
N LEU A 125 4.71 28.70 3.65
CA LEU A 125 3.63 29.61 3.29
C LEU A 125 3.40 30.68 4.36
N SER A 126 3.39 30.29 5.65
CA SER A 126 3.25 31.25 6.76
C SER A 126 4.38 32.29 6.78
N ILE A 127 5.62 31.89 6.48
CA ILE A 127 6.75 32.82 6.39
C ILE A 127 6.59 33.77 5.21
N VAL A 128 6.17 33.26 4.05
CA VAL A 128 5.92 34.07 2.87
C VAL A 128 4.78 35.06 3.11
N ASP A 129 3.69 34.63 3.74
CA ASP A 129 2.56 35.50 4.11
C ASP A 129 3.02 36.61 5.06
N ALA A 130 3.91 36.31 6.00
CA ALA A 130 4.49 37.33 6.86
C ALA A 130 5.32 38.34 6.07
N LEU A 131 6.13 37.91 5.09
CA LEU A 131 6.83 38.84 4.20
C LEU A 131 5.88 39.70 3.36
N LEU A 132 4.80 39.11 2.86
CA LEU A 132 3.78 39.81 2.09
C LEU A 132 3.06 40.86 2.93
N SER A 133 2.84 40.60 4.22
CA SER A 133 2.23 41.58 5.14
C SER A 133 3.02 42.90 5.23
N HIS A 134 4.33 42.88 4.95
CA HIS A 134 5.16 44.08 4.88
C HIS A 134 5.17 44.75 3.52
N LYS A 135 4.95 43.98 2.44
CA LYS A 135 5.02 44.47 1.07
C LYS A 135 3.67 45.00 0.56
N ILE A 136 2.56 44.46 1.05
CA ILE A 136 1.22 44.86 0.61
C ILE A 136 0.80 46.13 1.35
N THR A 137 0.55 47.20 0.61
CA THR A 137 0.12 48.50 1.16
C THR A 137 -1.22 48.97 0.61
N CYS A 138 -1.67 48.45 -0.52
CA CYS A 138 -2.88 48.89 -1.21
C CYS A 138 -3.69 47.70 -1.77
N ASP A 139 -4.98 47.92 -2.01
CA ASP A 139 -5.86 47.01 -2.73
C ASP A 139 -5.71 47.14 -4.25
N ASN A 140 -6.45 46.32 -5.01
CA ASN A 140 -6.46 46.32 -6.48
C ASN A 140 -6.93 47.65 -7.08
N ASN A 141 -7.64 48.47 -6.30
CA ASN A 141 -8.15 49.78 -6.68
C ASN A 141 -7.24 50.92 -6.18
N GLY A 142 -6.07 50.60 -5.62
CA GLY A 142 -5.11 51.57 -5.09
C GLY A 142 -5.49 52.16 -3.72
N LYS A 143 -6.52 51.66 -3.06
CA LYS A 143 -6.93 52.09 -1.72
C LYS A 143 -5.97 51.51 -0.67
N PRO A 144 -5.49 52.31 0.30
CA PRO A 144 -4.60 51.79 1.35
C PRO A 144 -5.32 50.74 2.20
N ILE A 145 -4.66 49.62 2.46
CA ILE A 145 -5.12 48.57 3.37
C ILE A 145 -4.27 48.64 4.64
N ASN A 146 -4.92 48.58 5.81
CA ASN A 146 -4.22 48.39 7.07
C ASN A 146 -4.09 46.88 7.33
N ILE A 147 -2.88 46.33 7.20
CA ILE A 147 -2.57 44.93 7.46
C ILE A 147 -1.69 44.86 8.72
N ASP A 148 -2.06 43.97 9.63
CA ASP A 148 -1.23 43.68 10.80
C ASP A 148 0.07 43.01 10.34
N LYS A 149 1.18 43.73 10.54
CA LYS A 149 2.51 43.27 10.15
C LYS A 149 2.92 42.07 11.00
N GLN A 150 3.28 40.99 10.33
CA GLN A 150 3.77 39.77 10.96
C GLN A 150 5.30 39.72 10.88
N TYR A 151 5.96 39.22 11.91
CA TYR A 151 7.42 39.18 11.97
C TYR A 151 7.89 37.73 12.00
N VAL A 152 9.00 37.48 11.31
CA VAL A 152 9.66 36.17 11.27
C VAL A 152 11.13 36.39 11.53
N THR A 153 11.71 35.54 12.37
CA THR A 153 13.14 35.57 12.69
C THR A 153 13.96 34.87 11.61
N ALA A 154 15.22 35.28 11.44
CA ALA A 154 16.15 34.60 10.52
C ALA A 154 16.40 33.13 10.90
N GLU A 155 16.23 32.77 12.18
CA GLU A 155 16.28 31.39 12.63
C GLU A 155 15.09 30.57 12.08
N GLU A 156 13.87 31.10 12.15
CA GLU A 156 12.68 30.42 11.62
C GLU A 156 12.77 30.19 10.12
N ILE A 157 13.29 31.16 9.36
CA ILE A 157 13.52 31.05 7.91
C ILE A 157 14.51 29.93 7.61
N ARG A 158 15.66 29.88 8.32
CA ARG A 158 16.66 28.81 8.14
C ARG A 158 16.11 27.43 8.49
N ASN A 159 15.38 27.33 9.61
CA ASN A 159 14.76 26.08 10.03
C ASN A 159 13.70 25.62 9.02
N CYS A 160 12.93 26.53 8.45
CA CYS A 160 11.98 26.22 7.39
C CYS A 160 12.68 25.76 6.11
N HIS A 161 13.73 26.46 5.66
CA HIS A 161 14.49 26.08 4.48
C HIS A 161 15.09 24.67 4.60
N ASN A 162 15.72 24.36 5.74
CA ASN A 162 16.25 23.03 6.02
C ASN A 162 15.12 21.98 6.06
N GLY A 163 13.99 22.32 6.67
CA GLY A 163 12.80 21.45 6.69
C GLY A 163 12.27 21.13 5.30
N LEU A 164 12.20 22.12 4.42
CA LEU A 164 11.79 21.93 3.02
C LEU A 164 12.78 21.03 2.26
N ILE A 165 14.09 21.24 2.40
CA ILE A 165 15.12 20.41 1.75
C ILE A 165 15.02 18.94 2.19
N LEU A 166 14.70 18.70 3.46
CA LEU A 166 14.63 17.34 4.00
C LEU A 166 13.30 16.64 3.71
N ALA A 167 12.20 17.39 3.58
CA ALA A 167 10.86 16.82 3.51
C ALA A 167 10.30 16.75 2.09
N VAL A 168 10.58 17.75 1.25
CA VAL A 168 9.91 17.95 -0.05
C VAL A 168 10.69 17.29 -1.19
N ASP A 169 10.01 16.55 -2.06
CA ASP A 169 10.64 15.90 -3.21
C ASP A 169 10.82 16.89 -4.37
N ASN A 170 9.88 17.82 -4.56
CA ASN A 170 9.95 18.82 -5.60
C ASN A 170 10.89 20.00 -5.25
N GLY A 171 12.13 19.94 -5.75
CA GLY A 171 13.15 20.98 -5.56
C GLY A 171 12.73 22.38 -6.04
N LYS A 172 11.72 22.52 -6.92
CA LYS A 172 11.22 23.83 -7.35
C LYS A 172 10.61 24.62 -6.19
N ILE A 173 9.96 23.95 -5.24
CA ILE A 173 9.37 24.59 -4.05
C ILE A 173 10.47 25.30 -3.26
N VAL A 174 11.62 24.63 -3.07
CA VAL A 174 12.77 25.18 -2.34
C VAL A 174 13.36 26.39 -3.06
N SER A 175 13.53 26.30 -4.38
CA SER A 175 14.07 27.42 -5.17
C SER A 175 13.13 28.62 -5.20
N THR A 176 11.82 28.40 -5.38
CA THR A 176 10.82 29.47 -5.38
C THR A 176 10.80 30.15 -4.01
N PHE A 177 10.77 29.36 -2.92
CA PHE A 177 10.86 29.91 -1.57
C PHE A 177 12.13 30.77 -1.39
N LEU A 178 13.29 30.28 -1.81
CA LEU A 178 14.55 31.03 -1.70
C LEU A 178 14.56 32.33 -2.52
N ASN A 179 14.02 32.29 -3.74
CA ASN A 179 13.89 33.47 -4.60
C ASN A 179 13.03 34.56 -3.93
N MET A 180 11.93 34.15 -3.27
CA MET A 180 11.07 35.06 -2.51
C MET A 180 11.78 35.63 -1.29
N MET A 181 12.55 34.83 -0.54
CA MET A 181 13.30 35.28 0.65
C MET A 181 14.45 36.24 0.29
N THR A 182 15.14 36.00 -0.82
CA THR A 182 16.30 36.79 -1.26
C THR A 182 15.92 38.08 -1.99
N GLY A 183 14.65 38.24 -2.35
CA GLY A 183 14.16 39.40 -3.08
C GLY A 183 14.48 39.38 -4.58
N ASN A 184 14.92 38.24 -5.12
CA ASN A 184 15.17 38.04 -6.55
C ASN A 184 13.87 37.87 -7.37
N SER A 185 12.71 37.86 -6.71
CA SER A 185 11.39 37.75 -7.32
C SER A 185 10.97 39.08 -7.94
N GLU A 186 10.72 39.11 -9.26
CA GLU A 186 10.12 40.26 -9.94
C GLU A 186 8.67 40.47 -9.50
N ASN A 187 7.92 39.38 -9.33
CA ASN A 187 6.54 39.39 -8.88
C ASN A 187 6.29 38.36 -7.78
N ILE A 188 6.33 38.82 -6.52
CA ILE A 188 6.15 37.95 -5.35
C ILE A 188 4.76 37.34 -5.25
N VAL A 189 3.74 37.94 -5.89
CA VAL A 189 2.37 37.39 -5.90
C VAL A 189 2.27 36.22 -6.86
N GLU A 190 2.89 36.32 -8.04
CA GLU A 190 2.98 35.21 -8.99
C GLU A 190 3.81 34.06 -8.42
N ASP A 191 4.94 34.36 -7.78
CA ASP A 191 5.76 33.33 -7.14
C ASP A 191 5.03 32.64 -5.98
N LEU A 192 4.19 33.37 -5.23
CA LEU A 192 3.34 32.78 -4.21
C LEU A 192 2.32 31.81 -4.81
N ASP A 193 1.66 32.20 -5.90
CA ASP A 193 0.68 31.35 -6.56
C ASP A 193 1.32 30.09 -7.14
N LEU A 194 2.48 30.24 -7.78
CA LEU A 194 3.29 29.13 -8.24
C LEU A 194 3.69 28.21 -7.07
N MET A 195 4.15 28.79 -5.95
CA MET A 195 4.51 28.02 -4.76
C MET A 195 3.33 27.24 -4.20
N ARG A 196 2.12 27.84 -4.15
CA ARG A 196 0.89 27.17 -3.72
C ARG A 196 0.51 26.03 -4.65
N GLU A 197 0.63 26.22 -5.97
CA GLU A 197 0.39 25.16 -6.95
C GLU A 197 1.35 23.98 -6.76
N LEU A 198 2.65 24.27 -6.66
CA LEU A 198 3.67 23.24 -6.45
C LEU A 198 3.44 22.47 -5.14
N ILE A 199 3.10 23.16 -4.05
CA ILE A 199 2.78 22.54 -2.76
C ILE A 199 1.54 21.65 -2.85
N ARG A 200 0.48 22.08 -3.55
CA ARG A 200 -0.71 21.26 -3.75
C ARG A 200 -0.38 19.98 -4.49
N GLY A 201 0.42 20.07 -5.55
CA GLY A 201 0.92 18.91 -6.28
C GLY A 201 1.75 17.96 -5.41
N GLU A 202 2.68 18.52 -4.61
CA GLU A 202 3.52 17.74 -3.67
C GLU A 202 2.69 17.00 -2.61
N LEU A 203 1.59 17.58 -2.16
CA LEU A 203 0.68 16.99 -1.18
C LEU A 203 -0.40 16.09 -1.81
N GLY A 204 -0.41 15.93 -3.13
CA GLY A 204 -1.39 15.11 -3.85
C GLY A 204 -2.75 15.78 -4.10
N PHE A 205 -2.90 17.06 -3.78
CA PHE A 205 -4.08 17.84 -4.12
C PHE A 205 -4.01 18.28 -5.59
N CYS A 206 -4.56 17.47 -6.48
CA CYS A 206 -4.60 17.81 -7.91
C CYS A 206 -5.61 18.92 -8.22
N GLY A 207 -5.22 19.86 -9.08
CA GLY A 207 -6.09 20.91 -9.63
C GLY A 207 -6.00 22.25 -8.89
N LEU A 208 -5.81 23.32 -9.66
CA LEU A 208 -6.05 24.69 -9.22
C LEU A 208 -7.55 24.99 -9.35
N PRO A 209 -8.20 25.58 -8.32
CA PRO A 209 -9.47 26.24 -8.57
C PRO A 209 -9.26 27.35 -9.61
N PRO A 210 -10.21 27.59 -10.53
CA PRO A 210 -10.08 28.64 -11.53
C PRO A 210 -9.83 29.98 -10.83
N LYS A 211 -8.70 30.61 -11.15
CA LYS A 211 -8.32 31.92 -10.60
C LYS A 211 -9.16 32.98 -11.29
N ASN A 212 -9.95 33.72 -10.51
CA ASN A 212 -10.61 34.92 -10.97
C ASN A 212 -9.79 36.13 -10.49
N GLU A 213 -9.05 36.74 -11.41
CA GLU A 213 -8.16 37.87 -11.10
C GLU A 213 -8.91 39.10 -10.59
N ASP A 214 -10.14 39.30 -11.07
CA ASP A 214 -11.00 40.42 -10.66
C ASP A 214 -11.50 40.29 -9.21
N LEU A 215 -11.56 39.06 -8.70
CA LEU A 215 -11.98 38.74 -7.33
C LEU A 215 -10.80 38.39 -6.42
N ALA A 216 -9.56 38.44 -6.93
CA ALA A 216 -8.38 38.11 -6.14
C ALA A 216 -8.18 39.15 -5.03
N TRP A 217 -8.06 38.68 -3.79
CA TRP A 217 -7.86 39.53 -2.62
C TRP A 217 -6.57 40.37 -2.69
N ILE A 218 -5.57 39.88 -3.43
CA ILE A 218 -4.31 40.57 -3.71
C ILE A 218 -4.09 40.56 -5.22
N GLY A 219 -4.16 41.73 -5.83
CA GLY A 219 -3.99 41.93 -7.27
C GLY A 219 -2.53 42.08 -7.67
N ILE A 220 -2.22 41.54 -8.85
CA ILE A 220 -0.90 41.50 -9.50
C ILE A 220 -0.35 42.93 -9.74
N SER A 221 -1.23 43.93 -9.84
CA SER A 221 -0.93 45.28 -10.33
C SER A 221 -0.28 46.25 -9.32
N VAL A 222 -0.16 45.88 -8.03
CA VAL A 222 0.08 46.86 -6.95
C VAL A 222 1.54 46.95 -6.51
N LEU A 223 2.40 45.98 -6.84
CA LEU A 223 3.80 46.00 -6.43
C LEU A 223 4.66 46.76 -7.44
N LYS A 224 4.63 48.10 -7.38
CA LYS A 224 5.67 48.90 -8.03
C LYS A 224 7.03 48.52 -7.43
N PRO A 225 8.10 48.41 -8.26
CA PRO A 225 9.44 48.13 -7.77
C PRO A 225 9.87 49.25 -6.82
N ILE A 226 10.11 48.90 -5.56
CA ILE A 226 10.75 49.81 -4.61
C ILE A 226 12.21 49.88 -5.05
N ALA A 227 12.60 51.01 -5.65
CA ALA A 227 13.99 51.34 -5.86
C ALA A 227 14.67 51.44 -4.49
N ILE A 228 15.44 50.42 -4.12
CA ILE A 228 16.33 50.46 -2.97
C ILE A 228 17.42 51.48 -3.33
N ARG A 229 17.47 52.58 -2.58
CA ARG A 229 18.47 53.64 -2.71
C ARG A 229 19.51 53.50 -1.60
#